data_AF-A0A950UXZ3-F1
#
_entry.id   AF-A0A950UXZ3-F1
#
_cell.length_a   1.000
_cell.length_b   1.000
_cell.length_c   1.000
_cell.angle_alpha   90.00
_cell.angle_beta   90.00
_cell.angle_gamma   90.00
#
_symmetry.space_group_name_H-M   'P 1'
#
loop_
_entity.id
_entity.type
_entity.pdbx_description
1 polymer ?
#
loop_
_entity_poly.entity_id
_entity_poly.type
_entity_poly.pdbx_seq_one_letter_code
_entity_poly.pdbx_strand_id
1 'polypeptide(L)'
;MIISEVGTHGSVRSLVYVAAFEPAIGETAGGLQGKTPPAAKSVVPAGGGFVQVKPEAFPADFAADAPRPVAEFMAISQVPIAAAIFDAKTTVAAWCGKPSYAVVATEDRMINPELERFMSERAKSHAIELKGSHAIFLSHPAEVAALIEKAAQASN
;
A
#
# COMPACT_ATOMS: atom_id res chain seq x y z
N MET A 1 5.43 -7.95 -6.13
CA MET A 1 4.41 -6.88 -5.94
C MET A 1 4.06 -6.30 -7.30
N ILE A 2 2.78 -6.23 -7.69
CA ILE A 2 2.37 -5.95 -9.09
C ILE A 2 3.08 -4.71 -9.67
N ILE A 3 2.94 -3.55 -9.03
CA ILE A 3 3.50 -2.29 -9.54
C ILE A 3 5.04 -2.33 -9.73
N SER A 4 5.77 -2.98 -8.82
CA SER A 4 7.22 -3.10 -8.89
C SER A 4 7.67 -4.06 -10.00
N GLU A 5 6.88 -5.10 -10.30
CA GLU A 5 7.15 -6.05 -11.38
C GLU A 5 6.79 -5.49 -12.76
N VAL A 6 5.55 -5.01 -12.92
CA VAL A 6 5.05 -4.55 -14.22
C VAL A 6 5.50 -3.13 -14.56
N GLY A 7 5.97 -2.36 -13.58
CA GLY A 7 6.38 -0.97 -13.74
C GLY A 7 7.55 -0.74 -14.69
N THR A 8 8.25 -1.81 -15.07
CA THR A 8 9.33 -1.77 -16.08
C THR A 8 8.82 -1.71 -17.52
N HIS A 9 7.53 -1.99 -17.76
CA HIS A 9 6.96 -1.95 -19.10
C HIS A 9 7.13 -0.57 -19.74
N GLY A 10 7.44 -0.52 -21.05
CA GLY A 10 7.76 0.73 -21.76
C GLY A 10 6.62 1.76 -21.73
N SER A 11 5.37 1.31 -21.64
CA SER A 11 4.19 2.18 -21.50
C SER A 11 4.01 2.79 -20.10
N VAL A 12 4.79 2.34 -19.10
CA VAL A 12 4.74 2.91 -17.74
C VAL A 12 5.70 4.09 -17.67
N ARG A 13 5.15 5.26 -17.35
CA ARG A 13 5.92 6.49 -17.16
C ARG A 13 6.51 6.58 -15.74
N SER A 14 5.68 6.37 -14.73
CA SER A 14 6.01 6.58 -13.32
C SER A 14 5.23 5.61 -12.43
N LEU A 15 5.64 5.52 -11.16
CA LEU A 15 5.03 4.66 -10.15
C LEU A 15 4.49 5.51 -9.01
N VAL A 16 3.30 5.17 -8.50
CA VAL A 16 2.70 5.81 -7.32
C VAL A 16 2.29 4.73 -6.33
N TYR A 17 2.91 4.73 -5.16
CA TYR A 17 2.61 3.82 -4.05
C TYR A 17 1.75 4.58 -3.03
N VAL A 18 0.52 4.13 -2.79
CA VAL A 18 -0.40 4.80 -1.86
C VAL A 18 -0.65 3.89 -0.66
N ALA A 19 -0.10 4.23 0.52
CA ALA A 19 -0.15 3.40 1.73
C ALA A 19 0.20 1.92 1.42
N ALA A 20 1.34 1.70 0.78
CA ALA A 20 1.64 0.44 0.09
C ALA A 20 3.08 -0.05 0.32
N PHE A 21 3.29 -1.36 0.14
CA PHE A 21 4.63 -1.92 0.09
C PHE A 21 5.38 -1.47 -1.18
N GLU A 22 6.62 -1.00 -0.99
CA GLU A 22 7.58 -0.67 -2.04
C GLU A 22 8.86 -1.53 -1.87
N PRO A 23 8.77 -2.86 -2.12
CA PRO A 23 9.84 -3.79 -1.83
C PRO A 23 11.02 -3.67 -2.80
N ALA A 24 12.21 -4.05 -2.34
CA ALA A 24 13.39 -4.28 -3.16
C ALA A 24 13.45 -5.74 -3.65
N ILE A 25 14.32 -5.99 -4.62
CA ILE A 25 14.55 -7.33 -5.17
C ILE A 25 14.95 -8.29 -4.02
N GLY A 26 14.30 -9.45 -3.99
CA GLY A 26 14.47 -10.49 -2.99
C GLY A 26 13.57 -10.35 -1.75
N GLU A 27 12.93 -9.20 -1.53
CA GLU A 27 12.03 -8.99 -0.41
C GLU A 27 10.61 -9.51 -0.68
N THR A 28 9.93 -9.93 0.38
CA THR A 28 8.53 -10.33 0.38
C THR A 28 7.73 -9.39 1.30
N ALA A 29 6.42 -9.21 1.05
CA ALA A 29 5.59 -8.36 1.89
C ALA A 29 5.51 -8.90 3.34
N GLY A 30 5.40 -10.22 3.52
CA GLY A 30 5.41 -10.86 4.82
C GLY A 30 6.74 -10.69 5.55
N GLY A 31 7.87 -10.78 4.84
CA GLY A 31 9.20 -10.56 5.41
C GLY A 31 9.42 -9.11 5.86
N LEU A 32 8.88 -8.14 5.11
CA LEU A 32 8.91 -6.72 5.48
C LEU A 32 8.05 -6.44 6.71
N GLN A 33 6.81 -6.95 6.75
CA GLN A 33 5.96 -6.87 7.94
C GLN A 33 6.60 -7.56 9.15
N GLY A 34 7.29 -8.68 8.97
CA GLY A 34 7.97 -9.37 10.07
C GLY A 34 9.08 -8.54 10.71
N LYS A 35 9.75 -7.67 9.95
CA LYS A 35 10.79 -6.76 10.46
C LYS A 35 10.19 -5.54 11.17
N THR A 36 9.11 -4.99 10.61
CA THR A 36 8.40 -3.83 11.16
C THR A 36 6.91 -4.15 11.22
N PRO A 37 6.44 -4.76 12.33
CA PRO A 37 5.08 -5.27 12.43
C PRO A 37 4.00 -4.17 12.32
N PRO A 38 2.87 -4.48 11.66
CA PRO A 38 1.70 -3.61 11.67
C PRO A 38 1.03 -3.58 13.05
N ALA A 39 0.26 -2.52 13.32
CA ALA A 39 -0.50 -2.39 14.56
C ALA A 39 -1.80 -3.23 14.56
N ALA A 40 -2.35 -3.49 13.37
CA ALA A 40 -3.54 -4.31 13.19
C ALA A 40 -3.26 -5.78 13.48
N LYS A 41 -4.25 -6.46 14.07
CA LYS A 41 -4.25 -7.91 14.33
C LYS A 41 -5.50 -8.59 13.76
N SER A 42 -6.15 -7.92 12.82
CA SER A 42 -7.48 -8.26 12.31
C SER A 42 -7.47 -9.07 11.02
N VAL A 43 -6.30 -9.41 10.46
CA VAL A 43 -6.23 -10.28 9.29
C VAL A 43 -6.56 -11.71 9.69
N VAL A 44 -7.59 -12.29 9.06
CA VAL A 44 -8.11 -13.64 9.35
C VAL A 44 -8.22 -14.47 8.07
N PRO A 45 -8.18 -15.81 8.16
CA PRO A 45 -8.44 -16.68 7.02
C PRO A 45 -9.85 -16.44 6.44
N ALA A 46 -9.95 -16.39 5.11
CA ALA A 46 -11.20 -16.31 4.35
C ALA A 46 -11.58 -17.66 3.68
N GLY A 47 -10.78 -18.71 3.91
CA GLY A 47 -10.92 -20.01 3.26
C GLY A 47 -10.14 -20.10 1.94
N GLY A 48 -9.91 -21.32 1.44
CA GLY A 48 -9.29 -21.55 0.12
C GLY A 48 -7.88 -20.99 -0.08
N GLY A 49 -7.13 -20.72 0.99
CA GLY A 49 -5.80 -20.08 0.91
C GLY A 49 -5.85 -18.55 0.83
N PHE A 50 -7.00 -17.93 1.10
CA PHE A 50 -7.17 -16.48 1.15
C PHE A 50 -7.26 -15.96 2.58
N VAL A 51 -6.95 -14.69 2.75
CA VAL A 51 -7.11 -13.91 3.98
C VAL A 51 -7.87 -12.62 3.71
N GLN A 52 -8.49 -12.07 4.74
CA GLN A 52 -9.18 -10.78 4.68
C GLN A 52 -9.04 -10.06 6.01
N VAL A 53 -9.36 -8.77 6.04
CA VAL A 53 -9.51 -8.06 7.30
C VAL A 53 -10.84 -8.47 7.90
N LYS A 54 -10.87 -8.80 9.18
CA LYS A 54 -12.08 -9.15 9.91
C LYS A 54 -13.09 -8.01 9.75
N PRO A 55 -14.30 -8.24 9.20
CA PRO A 55 -15.22 -7.17 8.83
C PRO A 55 -15.54 -6.20 9.97
N GLU A 56 -15.66 -6.70 11.19
CA GLU A 56 -15.99 -5.86 12.37
C GLU A 56 -14.82 -4.95 12.79
N ALA A 57 -13.57 -5.32 12.45
CA ALA A 57 -12.37 -4.56 12.74
C ALA A 57 -11.94 -3.65 11.57
N PHE A 58 -12.46 -3.88 10.37
CA PHE A 58 -12.11 -3.13 9.15
C PHE A 58 -12.26 -1.61 9.33
N PRO A 59 -13.35 -1.07 9.91
CA PRO A 59 -13.46 0.37 10.10
C PRO A 59 -12.40 0.94 11.04
N ALA A 60 -11.82 0.18 11.95
CA ALA A 60 -10.82 0.68 12.89
C ALA A 60 -9.38 0.47 12.41
N ASP A 61 -9.12 -0.63 11.69
CA ASP A 61 -7.77 -0.99 11.27
C ASP A 61 -7.44 -0.55 9.83
N PHE A 62 -8.42 -0.52 8.92
CA PHE A 62 -8.19 -0.22 7.50
C PHE A 62 -8.70 1.17 7.09
N ALA A 63 -9.83 1.63 7.65
CA ALA A 63 -10.53 2.84 7.20
C ALA A 63 -11.01 3.73 8.37
N ALA A 64 -10.15 3.96 9.37
CA ALA A 64 -10.47 4.65 10.63
C ALA A 64 -10.96 6.10 10.48
N ASP A 65 -10.59 6.73 9.39
CA ASP A 65 -10.86 8.12 9.04
C ASP A 65 -11.95 8.27 7.97
N ALA A 66 -12.55 7.17 7.51
CA ALA A 66 -13.71 7.20 6.61
C ALA A 66 -15.03 7.26 7.40
N PRO A 67 -16.12 7.83 6.82
CA PRO A 67 -17.45 7.70 7.41
C PRO A 67 -17.81 6.23 7.64
N ARG A 68 -18.29 5.92 8.85
CA ARG A 68 -18.56 4.54 9.29
C ARG A 68 -19.37 3.70 8.27
N PRO A 69 -20.47 4.18 7.67
CA PRO A 69 -21.22 3.39 6.68
C PRO A 69 -20.41 3.06 5.42
N VAL A 70 -19.49 3.94 5.01
CA VAL A 70 -18.59 3.70 3.88
C VAL A 70 -17.58 2.61 4.23
N ALA A 71 -16.95 2.70 5.42
CA ALA A 71 -16.01 1.70 5.88
C ALA A 71 -16.65 0.31 6.05
N GLU A 72 -17.89 0.24 6.52
CA GLU A 72 -18.66 -1.00 6.62
C GLU A 72 -18.99 -1.59 5.25
N PHE A 73 -19.39 -0.74 4.30
CA PHE A 73 -19.60 -1.18 2.91
C PHE A 73 -18.30 -1.72 2.28
N MET A 74 -17.16 -1.06 2.52
CA MET A 74 -15.86 -1.54 2.04
C MET A 74 -15.47 -2.87 2.66
N ALA A 75 -15.74 -3.07 3.96
CA ALA A 75 -15.49 -4.32 4.64
C ALA A 75 -16.22 -5.49 3.97
N ILE A 76 -17.48 -5.28 3.58
CA ILE A 76 -18.30 -6.25 2.84
C ILE A 76 -17.77 -6.45 1.40
N SER A 77 -17.29 -5.37 0.79
CA SER A 77 -16.82 -5.37 -0.61
C SER A 77 -15.37 -5.84 -0.75
N GLN A 78 -14.67 -6.14 0.35
CA GLN A 78 -13.29 -6.56 0.31
C GLN A 78 -13.17 -7.88 -0.45
N VAL A 79 -12.39 -7.88 -1.53
CA VAL A 79 -11.97 -9.11 -2.19
C VAL A 79 -10.88 -9.77 -1.34
N PRO A 80 -11.03 -11.05 -0.95
CA PRO A 80 -10.01 -11.75 -0.18
C PRO A 80 -8.66 -11.79 -0.90
N ILE A 81 -7.59 -11.62 -0.13
CA ILE A 81 -6.20 -11.58 -0.59
C ILE A 81 -5.65 -13.01 -0.59
N ALA A 82 -5.06 -13.46 -1.69
CA ALA A 82 -4.39 -14.76 -1.72
C ALA A 82 -3.19 -14.74 -0.77
N ALA A 83 -3.17 -15.59 0.27
CA ALA A 83 -2.15 -15.55 1.32
C ALA A 83 -0.72 -15.74 0.77
N ALA A 84 -0.58 -16.52 -0.31
CA ALA A 84 0.70 -16.77 -0.98
C ALA A 84 1.40 -15.50 -1.48
N ILE A 85 0.68 -14.38 -1.67
CA ILE A 85 1.32 -13.12 -2.10
C ILE A 85 2.27 -12.55 -1.05
N PHE A 86 2.07 -12.86 0.24
CA PHE A 86 2.94 -12.38 1.31
C PHE A 86 4.32 -13.06 1.29
N ASP A 87 4.43 -14.26 0.71
CA ASP A 87 5.68 -14.99 0.54
C ASP A 87 6.31 -14.81 -0.85
N ALA A 88 5.60 -14.17 -1.78
CA ALA A 88 6.08 -13.93 -3.13
C ALA A 88 7.29 -12.97 -3.10
N LYS A 89 8.43 -13.45 -3.61
CA LYS A 89 9.65 -12.67 -3.73
C LYS A 89 9.53 -11.66 -4.87
N THR A 90 9.89 -10.42 -4.56
CA THR A 90 10.03 -9.37 -5.56
C THR A 90 11.24 -9.68 -6.43
N THR A 91 11.05 -9.81 -7.73
CA THR A 91 12.11 -10.07 -8.72
C THR A 91 12.58 -8.80 -9.41
N VAL A 92 11.72 -7.78 -9.46
CA VAL A 92 12.00 -6.50 -10.10
C VAL A 92 11.56 -5.35 -9.19
N ALA A 93 12.41 -4.33 -9.13
CA ALA A 93 12.15 -3.08 -8.41
C ALA A 93 12.08 -1.94 -9.43
N ALA A 94 10.92 -1.76 -10.09
CA ALA A 94 10.75 -0.74 -11.13
C ALA A 94 11.09 0.69 -10.68
N TRP A 95 10.96 0.99 -9.38
CA TRP A 95 11.32 2.28 -8.78
C TRP A 95 12.82 2.60 -8.88
N CYS A 96 13.69 1.62 -9.13
CA CYS A 96 15.11 1.86 -9.40
C CYS A 96 15.36 2.57 -10.75
N GLY A 97 14.43 2.46 -11.71
CA GLY A 97 14.61 2.94 -13.08
C GLY A 97 13.50 3.85 -13.60
N LYS A 98 12.54 4.22 -12.74
CA LYS A 98 11.39 5.06 -13.08
C LYS A 98 11.18 6.11 -11.99
N PRO A 99 10.63 7.29 -12.32
CA PRO A 99 10.14 8.22 -11.31
C PRO A 99 9.19 7.49 -10.35
N SER A 100 9.49 7.58 -9.04
CA SER A 100 8.71 6.95 -7.98
C SER A 100 8.11 8.02 -7.06
N TYR A 101 6.88 7.78 -6.63
CA TYR A 101 6.07 8.65 -5.79
C TYR A 101 5.42 7.81 -4.70
N ALA A 102 5.23 8.39 -3.53
CA ALA A 102 4.63 7.68 -2.42
C ALA A 102 3.68 8.55 -1.59
N VAL A 103 2.68 7.92 -1.00
CA VAL A 103 1.86 8.48 0.08
C VAL A 103 2.11 7.62 1.30
N VAL A 104 2.64 8.23 2.35
CA VAL A 104 2.76 7.62 3.68
C VAL A 104 1.51 8.00 4.48
N ALA A 105 0.77 7.00 4.93
CA ALA A 105 -0.40 7.18 5.78
C ALA A 105 0.04 7.13 7.25
N THR A 106 0.04 8.26 7.95
CA THR A 106 0.72 8.35 9.27
C THR A 106 0.05 7.57 10.38
N GLU A 107 -1.21 7.15 10.19
CA GLU A 107 -2.00 6.37 11.15
C GLU A 107 -2.38 5.00 10.57
N ASP A 108 -1.64 4.53 9.56
CA ASP A 108 -1.82 3.21 8.99
C ASP A 108 -1.56 2.12 10.04
N ARG A 109 -2.52 1.20 10.16
CA ARG A 109 -2.45 0.06 11.06
C ARG A 109 -2.21 -1.24 10.31
N MET A 110 -2.43 -1.29 9.01
CA MET A 110 -2.24 -2.44 8.12
C MET A 110 -0.79 -2.56 7.62
N ILE A 111 -0.16 -1.42 7.34
CA ILE A 111 1.27 -1.30 7.08
C ILE A 111 1.82 -0.31 8.09
N ASN A 112 2.95 -0.63 8.72
CA ASN A 112 3.53 0.29 9.69
C ASN A 112 4.03 1.57 8.97
N PRO A 113 3.66 2.79 9.41
CA PRO A 113 4.07 4.03 8.73
C PRO A 113 5.60 4.19 8.65
N GLU A 114 6.35 3.70 9.64
CA GLU A 114 7.81 3.70 9.59
C GLU A 114 8.36 2.76 8.51
N LEU A 115 7.64 1.67 8.23
CA LEU A 115 8.00 0.77 7.13
C LEU A 115 7.73 1.45 5.78
N GLU A 116 6.61 2.15 5.63
CA GLU A 116 6.31 2.95 4.44
C GLU A 116 7.40 3.99 4.18
N ARG A 117 7.73 4.80 5.19
CA ARG A 117 8.83 5.79 5.12
C ARG A 117 10.14 5.14 4.72
N PHE A 118 10.54 4.07 5.42
CA PHE A 118 11.79 3.37 5.13
C PHE A 118 11.88 2.92 3.67
N MET A 119 10.80 2.34 3.14
CA MET A 119 10.78 1.85 1.76
C MET A 119 10.82 3.01 0.76
N SER A 120 10.03 4.06 0.99
CA SER A 120 9.97 5.23 0.10
C SER A 120 11.25 6.07 0.12
N GLU A 121 11.90 6.22 1.27
CA GLU A 121 13.21 6.86 1.39
C GLU A 121 14.27 6.06 0.62
N ARG A 122 14.30 4.73 0.81
CA ARG A 122 15.20 3.84 0.07
C ARG A 122 15.00 3.94 -1.44
N ALA A 123 13.75 4.03 -1.88
CA ALA A 123 13.40 4.19 -3.29
C ALA A 123 13.64 5.60 -3.83
N LYS A 124 13.99 6.56 -2.97
CA LYS A 124 14.08 7.99 -3.30
C LYS A 124 12.79 8.51 -3.92
N SER A 125 11.66 7.96 -3.49
CA SER A 125 10.34 8.34 -3.95
C SER A 125 10.04 9.78 -3.54
N HIS A 126 9.33 10.53 -4.40
CA HIS A 126 8.71 11.77 -3.98
C HIS A 126 7.53 11.45 -3.05
N ALA A 127 7.82 11.38 -1.76
CA ALA A 127 6.85 11.02 -0.73
C ALA A 127 6.13 12.26 -0.19
N ILE A 128 4.82 12.13 0.02
CA ILE A 128 4.03 13.02 0.87
C ILE A 128 3.50 12.22 2.06
N GLU A 129 3.42 12.86 3.22
CA GLU A 129 2.79 12.26 4.40
C GLU A 129 1.40 12.86 4.58
N LEU A 130 0.41 11.99 4.75
CA LEU A 130 -0.98 12.40 4.99
C LEU A 130 -1.46 11.76 6.29
N LYS A 131 -2.13 12.58 7.12
CA LYS A 131 -2.69 12.10 8.37
C LYS A 131 -3.95 11.28 8.10
N GLY A 132 -3.87 9.96 8.27
CA GLY A 132 -5.01 9.08 8.11
C GLY A 132 -4.65 7.61 8.12
N SER A 133 -5.67 6.77 7.93
CA SER A 133 -5.54 5.31 7.98
C SER A 133 -5.11 4.71 6.63
N HIS A 134 -5.07 3.37 6.53
CA HIS A 134 -4.62 2.66 5.34
C HIS A 134 -5.42 3.04 4.07
N ALA A 135 -6.73 3.27 4.20
CA ALA A 135 -7.60 3.75 3.13
C ALA A 135 -7.44 5.26 2.87
N ILE A 136 -6.21 5.78 2.90
CA ILE A 136 -5.87 7.21 2.83
C ILE A 136 -6.45 7.92 1.59
N PHE A 137 -6.65 7.18 0.49
CA PHE A 137 -7.26 7.69 -0.74
C PHE A 137 -8.74 8.08 -0.59
N LEU A 138 -9.41 7.66 0.49
CA LEU A 138 -10.79 8.06 0.78
C LEU A 138 -10.87 9.32 1.63
N SER A 139 -9.97 9.47 2.59
CA SER A 139 -9.93 10.64 3.47
C SER A 139 -9.21 11.83 2.84
N HIS A 140 -8.22 11.58 1.97
CA HIS A 140 -7.45 12.60 1.25
C HIS A 140 -7.45 12.38 -0.28
N PRO A 141 -8.64 12.30 -0.91
CA PRO A 141 -8.73 11.98 -2.34
C PRO A 141 -8.09 13.05 -3.23
N ALA A 142 -8.13 14.33 -2.83
CA ALA A 142 -7.60 15.43 -3.63
C ALA A 142 -6.06 15.42 -3.66
N GLU A 143 -5.43 15.19 -2.51
CA GLU A 143 -3.98 15.12 -2.35
C GLU A 143 -3.42 13.90 -3.08
N VAL A 144 -4.08 12.75 -2.94
CA VAL A 144 -3.71 11.52 -3.67
C VAL A 144 -3.86 11.71 -5.17
N ALA A 145 -4.96 12.31 -5.64
CA ALA A 145 -5.15 12.59 -7.07
C ALA A 145 -4.09 13.57 -7.61
N ALA A 146 -3.79 14.64 -6.87
CA ALA A 146 -2.77 15.61 -7.26
C ALA A 146 -1.37 14.97 -7.37
N LEU A 147 -1.03 14.03 -6.48
CA LEU A 147 0.23 13.27 -6.59
C LEU A 147 0.26 12.40 -7.84
N ILE A 148 -0.86 11.74 -8.17
CA ILE A 148 -0.99 10.91 -9.38
C ILE A 148 -0.85 11.78 -10.64
N GLU A 149 -1.52 12.94 -10.69
CA GLU A 149 -1.41 13.89 -11.81
C GLU A 149 0.03 14.39 -11.97
N LYS A 150 0.69 14.73 -10.87
CA LYS A 150 2.10 15.11 -10.87
C LYS A 150 3.00 14.00 -11.39
N ALA A 151 2.76 12.76 -10.97
CA ALA A 151 3.49 11.60 -11.46
C ALA A 151 3.27 11.38 -12.96
N ALA A 152 2.04 11.55 -13.46
CA ALA A 152 1.71 11.43 -14.87
C ALA A 152 2.41 12.48 -15.76
N GLN A 153 2.77 13.63 -15.19
CA GLN A 153 3.51 14.71 -15.86
C GLN A 153 5.03 14.58 -15.72
N ALA A 154 5.55 13.58 -14.99
CA ALA A 154 6.97 13.37 -14.84
C ALA A 154 7.65 13.19 -16.21
N SER A 155 8.74 13.93 -16.42
CA SER A 155 9.59 13.75 -17.59
C SER A 155 10.67 12.72 -17.28
N ASN A 156 10.95 11.85 -18.25
CA ASN A 156 12.07 10.90 -18.19
C ASN A 156 13.39 11.59 -18.55
#